data_AF-A0A2P7RD62-F1
#
_entry.id   AF-A0A2P7RD62-F1
#
_cell.length_a   1.000
_cell.length_b   1.000
_cell.length_c   1.000
_cell.angle_alpha   90.00
_cell.angle_beta   90.00
_cell.angle_gamma   90.00
#
_symmetry.space_group_name_H-M   'P 1'
#
loop_
_entity.id
_entity.type
_entity.pdbx_description
1 polymer ?
#
loop_
_entity_poly.entity_id
_entity_poly.type
_entity_poly.pdbx_seq_one_letter_code
_entity_poly.pdbx_strand_id
1 'polypeptide(L)'
;MVLPVIMLVFYAIVTYGLIFYIHYLFNHIGAEALRRSVSYVNESCLIVADNPGCTELALKNHVNQEVELLFGDFLADPARILGQPRAEALEVTAVAGDCCTLQFRYNYQDYPFIPPLLPVPDVIVSTAGLRL
;
A
#
# COMPACT_ATOMS: atom_id res chain seq x y z
N MET A 1 27.09 -27.53 15.20
CA MET A 1 25.71 -27.55 14.66
C MET A 1 24.90 -26.28 14.98
N VAL A 2 25.45 -25.27 15.67
CA VAL A 2 24.72 -24.05 16.06
C VAL A 2 24.66 -23.00 14.94
N LEU A 3 25.68 -22.96 14.07
CA LEU A 3 25.78 -22.03 12.94
C LEU A 3 24.56 -22.04 11.97
N PRO A 4 24.05 -23.20 11.49
CA PRO A 4 22.90 -23.22 10.58
C PRO A 4 21.60 -22.74 11.25
N VAL A 5 21.45 -22.99 12.55
CA VAL A 5 20.27 -22.55 13.32
C VAL A 5 20.28 -21.03 13.48
N ILE A 6 21.44 -20.46 13.83
CA ILE A 6 21.60 -19.01 13.96
C ILE A 6 21.31 -18.31 12.63
N MET A 7 21.82 -18.85 11.51
CA MET A 7 21.55 -18.31 10.17
C MET A 7 20.06 -18.33 9.83
N LEU A 8 19.34 -19.42 10.13
CA LEU A 8 17.89 -19.50 9.91
C LEU A 8 17.11 -18.48 10.74
N VAL A 9 17.53 -18.23 11.98
CA VAL A 9 16.90 -17.23 12.85
C VAL A 9 17.12 -15.82 12.31
N PHE A 10 18.34 -15.47 11.91
CA PHE A 10 18.62 -14.16 11.28
C PHE A 10 17.83 -13.99 9.98
N TYR A 11 17.75 -15.04 9.18
CA TYR A 11 16.96 -15.04 7.96
C TYR A 11 15.49 -14.73 8.24
N ALA A 12 14.89 -15.43 9.21
CA ALA A 12 13.51 -15.19 9.63
C ALA A 12 13.32 -13.73 10.08
N ILE A 13 14.22 -13.22 10.93
CA ILE A 13 14.13 -11.84 11.44
C ILE A 13 14.12 -10.84 10.29
N VAL A 14 15.01 -11.00 9.31
CA VAL A 14 15.10 -10.09 8.16
C VAL A 14 13.85 -10.21 7.27
N THR A 15 13.41 -11.42 6.94
CA THR A 15 12.22 -11.63 6.09
C THR A 15 10.96 -11.05 6.72
N TYR A 16 10.67 -11.39 7.98
CA TYR A 16 9.48 -10.90 8.66
C TYR A 16 9.57 -9.40 8.99
N GLY A 17 10.76 -8.91 9.34
CA GLY A 17 11.00 -7.48 9.56
C GLY A 17 10.71 -6.64 8.31
N LEU A 18 11.09 -7.15 7.13
CA LEU A 18 10.90 -6.46 5.87
C LEU A 18 9.45 -6.51 5.38
N ILE A 19 8.74 -7.64 5.60
CA ILE A 19 7.29 -7.74 5.39
C ILE A 19 6.54 -6.72 6.26
N PHE A 20 6.88 -6.64 7.55
CA PHE A 20 6.25 -5.70 8.48
C PHE A 20 6.54 -4.24 8.11
N TYR A 21 7.79 -3.94 7.72
CA TYR A 21 8.19 -2.62 7.25
C TYR A 21 7.35 -2.16 6.06
N ILE A 22 7.12 -3.03 5.08
CA ILE A 22 6.28 -2.70 3.92
C ILE A 22 4.82 -2.49 4.30
N HIS A 23 4.30 -3.30 5.24
CA HIS A 23 2.96 -3.10 5.76
C HIS A 23 2.78 -1.70 6.35
N TYR A 24 3.76 -1.28 7.16
CA TYR A 24 3.80 0.05 7.75
C TYR A 24 3.91 1.14 6.68
N LEU A 25 4.79 0.96 5.69
CA LEU A 25 4.97 1.90 4.59
C LEU A 25 3.68 2.10 3.79
N PHE A 26 3.00 1.02 3.39
CA PHE A 26 1.74 1.11 2.65
C PHE A 26 0.62 1.75 3.45
N ASN A 27 0.54 1.46 4.75
CA ASN A 27 -0.45 2.11 5.60
C ASN A 27 -0.16 3.61 5.73
N HIS A 28 1.12 4.00 5.87
CA HIS A 28 1.51 5.40 5.93
C HIS A 28 1.24 6.14 4.61
N ILE A 29 1.64 5.57 3.47
CA ILE A 29 1.37 6.12 2.14
C ILE A 29 -0.14 6.24 1.90
N GLY A 30 -0.91 5.21 2.25
CA GLY A 30 -2.36 5.23 2.13
C GLY A 30 -3.01 6.31 2.99
N ALA A 31 -2.59 6.45 4.25
CA ALA A 31 -3.11 7.49 5.15
C ALA A 31 -2.75 8.90 4.66
N GLU A 32 -1.53 9.10 4.17
CA GLU A 32 -1.09 10.41 3.66
C GLU A 32 -1.74 10.75 2.31
N ALA A 33 -1.94 9.76 1.44
CA ALA A 33 -2.66 9.93 0.18
C ALA A 33 -4.12 10.31 0.45
N LEU A 34 -4.77 9.62 1.38
CA LEU A 34 -6.11 9.96 1.82
C LEU A 34 -6.14 11.36 2.42
N ARG A 35 -5.19 11.73 3.28
CA ARG A 35 -5.11 13.06 3.89
C ARG A 35 -4.96 14.18 2.84
N ARG A 36 -4.11 13.99 1.83
CA ARG A 36 -3.96 14.93 0.71
C ARG A 36 -5.27 15.03 -0.09
N SER A 37 -5.94 13.91 -0.33
CA SER A 37 -7.21 13.86 -1.03
C SER A 37 -8.40 14.43 -0.24
N VAL A 38 -8.34 14.53 1.09
CA VAL A 38 -9.42 15.14 1.90
C VAL A 38 -9.64 16.61 1.54
N SER A 39 -8.59 17.33 1.13
CA SER A 39 -8.74 18.71 0.63
C SER A 39 -9.63 18.79 -0.62
N TYR A 40 -9.61 17.75 -1.46
CA TYR A 40 -10.45 17.62 -2.64
C TYR A 40 -11.90 17.23 -2.30
N VAL A 41 -12.10 16.43 -1.25
CA VAL A 41 -13.42 15.94 -0.80
C VAL A 41 -14.22 17.03 -0.07
N ASN A 42 -13.57 17.94 0.67
CA ASN A 42 -14.26 18.91 1.53
C ASN A 42 -15.04 20.01 0.79
N GLU A 43 -14.67 20.33 -0.46
CA GLU A 43 -15.38 21.35 -1.26
C GLU A 43 -16.33 20.74 -2.30
N SER A 44 -15.98 19.57 -2.84
CA SER A 44 -16.71 18.95 -3.96
C SER A 44 -17.85 18.04 -3.50
N CYS A 45 -17.72 17.41 -2.33
CA CYS A 45 -18.72 16.46 -1.80
C CYS A 45 -19.65 17.10 -0.74
N LEU A 46 -19.29 18.27 -0.18
CA LEU A 46 -20.10 18.97 0.83
C LEU A 46 -21.13 19.95 0.21
N ILE A 47 -20.87 20.49 -0.98
CA ILE A 47 -21.67 21.58 -1.56
C ILE A 47 -22.88 21.08 -2.37
N VAL A 48 -22.89 19.85 -2.86
CA VAL A 48 -24.02 19.35 -3.66
C VAL A 48 -24.32 17.89 -3.32
N ALA A 49 -25.27 17.68 -2.40
CA ALA A 49 -25.81 16.39 -2.01
C ALA A 49 -26.43 15.55 -3.16
N ASP A 50 -26.48 16.09 -4.39
CA ASP A 50 -27.08 15.47 -5.57
C ASP A 50 -26.19 15.52 -6.83
N ASN A 51 -24.88 15.81 -6.72
CA ASN A 51 -23.99 15.76 -7.88
C ASN A 51 -23.33 14.38 -8.03
N PRO A 52 -23.53 13.68 -9.17
CA PRO A 52 -22.71 12.52 -9.56
C PRO A 52 -21.25 12.92 -9.92
N GLY A 53 -20.80 14.12 -9.53
CA GLY A 53 -19.42 14.58 -9.67
C GLY A 53 -18.46 13.96 -8.65
N CYS A 54 -18.98 13.51 -7.50
CA CYS A 54 -18.32 12.51 -6.63
C CYS A 54 -18.57 11.09 -7.16
N THR A 55 -18.63 10.91 -8.49
CA THR A 55 -18.56 9.59 -9.09
C THR A 55 -17.24 8.99 -8.65
N GLU A 56 -17.35 7.90 -7.91
CA GLU A 56 -16.33 7.03 -7.36
C GLU A 56 -15.04 6.94 -8.20
N LEU A 57 -15.12 7.06 -9.53
CA LEU A 57 -14.01 7.08 -10.47
C LEU A 57 -13.12 8.33 -10.40
N ALA A 58 -13.67 9.55 -10.30
CA ALA A 58 -12.88 10.78 -10.29
C ALA A 58 -12.07 10.91 -9.00
N LEU A 59 -12.71 10.60 -7.86
CA LEU A 59 -12.05 10.51 -6.56
C LEU A 59 -11.00 9.39 -6.54
N LYS A 60 -11.34 8.20 -7.06
CA LYS A 60 -10.38 7.09 -7.17
C LYS A 60 -9.17 7.45 -8.04
N ASN A 61 -9.37 8.15 -9.15
CA ASN A 61 -8.28 8.60 -10.01
C ASN A 61 -7.39 9.63 -9.30
N HIS A 62 -7.99 10.57 -8.56
CA HIS A 62 -7.24 11.57 -7.80
C HIS A 62 -6.45 10.93 -6.65
N VAL A 63 -7.07 10.03 -5.89
CA VAL A 63 -6.40 9.28 -4.82
C VAL A 63 -5.27 8.42 -5.38
N ASN A 64 -5.50 7.73 -6.51
CA ASN A 64 -4.45 6.96 -7.18
C ASN A 64 -3.28 7.86 -7.62
N GLN A 65 -3.57 9.06 -8.13
CA GLN A 65 -2.53 10.01 -8.51
C GLN A 65 -1.70 10.48 -7.30
N GLU A 66 -2.34 10.77 -6.17
CA GLU A 66 -1.64 11.14 -4.93
C GLU A 66 -0.82 9.97 -4.37
N VAL A 67 -1.34 8.75 -4.42
CA VAL A 67 -0.60 7.52 -4.06
C VAL A 67 0.64 7.37 -4.94
N GLU A 68 0.53 7.60 -6.24
CA GLU A 68 1.65 7.55 -7.18
C GLU A 68 2.72 8.60 -6.88
N LEU A 69 2.33 9.83 -6.57
CA LEU A 69 3.25 10.89 -6.16
C LEU A 69 3.96 10.55 -4.85
N LEU A 70 3.22 10.06 -3.85
CA LEU A 70 3.79 9.66 -2.57
C LEU A 70 4.76 8.48 -2.73
N PHE A 71 4.48 7.53 -3.63
CA PHE A 71 5.46 6.50 -3.94
C PHE A 71 6.75 7.07 -4.55
N GLY A 72 6.67 8.13 -5.36
CA GLY A 72 7.84 8.86 -5.85
C GLY A 72 8.63 9.59 -4.76
N ASP A 73 7.94 10.07 -3.71
CA ASP A 73 8.59 10.73 -2.57
C ASP A 73 9.25 9.72 -1.61
N PHE A 74 8.62 8.55 -1.39
CA PHE A 74 9.06 7.56 -0.41
C PHE A 74 9.96 6.46 -0.96
N LEU A 75 9.93 6.20 -2.27
CA LEU A 75 10.79 5.20 -2.93
C LEU A 75 11.88 5.90 -3.74
N ALA A 76 13.11 5.38 -3.65
CA ALA A 76 14.21 5.85 -4.49
C ALA A 76 13.96 5.60 -6.00
N ASP A 77 13.12 4.61 -6.32
CA ASP A 77 12.63 4.33 -7.68
C ASP A 77 11.11 4.05 -7.58
N PRO A 78 10.23 4.89 -8.14
CA PRO A 78 8.78 4.69 -8.05
C PRO A 78 8.31 3.43 -8.80
N ALA A 79 9.09 2.94 -9.77
CA ALA A 79 8.73 1.73 -10.51
C ALA A 79 9.02 0.45 -9.72
N ARG A 80 9.80 0.52 -8.62
CA ARG A 80 10.30 -0.67 -7.92
C ARG A 80 10.12 -0.59 -6.41
N ILE A 81 9.59 -1.66 -5.83
CA ILE A 81 9.55 -1.85 -4.37
C ILE A 81 10.61 -2.88 -4.01
N LEU A 82 11.67 -2.44 -3.32
CA LEU A 82 12.77 -3.30 -2.85
C LEU A 82 13.33 -4.22 -3.96
N GLY A 83 13.51 -3.67 -5.16
CA GLY A 83 14.04 -4.38 -6.33
C GLY A 83 13.00 -5.07 -7.21
N GLN A 84 11.75 -5.22 -6.75
CA GLN A 84 10.67 -5.86 -7.50
C GLN A 84 9.82 -4.84 -8.28
N PRO A 85 9.28 -5.19 -9.47
CA PRO A 85 8.43 -4.30 -10.24
C PRO A 85 7.11 -4.01 -9.50
N ARG A 86 6.85 -2.74 -9.19
CA ARG A 86 5.67 -2.35 -8.41
C ARG A 86 4.38 -2.56 -9.18
N ALA A 87 4.34 -2.21 -10.46
CA ALA A 87 3.11 -2.21 -11.27
C ALA A 87 2.47 -3.60 -11.40
N GLU A 88 3.28 -4.65 -11.36
CA GLU A 88 2.82 -6.04 -11.45
C GLU A 88 2.60 -6.66 -10.06
N ALA A 89 3.39 -6.23 -9.06
CA ALA A 89 3.36 -6.81 -7.73
C ALA A 89 2.35 -6.16 -6.78
N LEU A 90 1.96 -4.89 -7.00
CA LEU A 90 1.10 -4.12 -6.11
C LEU A 90 -0.20 -3.69 -6.79
N GLU A 91 -1.33 -4.09 -6.20
CA GLU A 91 -2.66 -3.65 -6.56
C GLU A 91 -3.18 -2.68 -5.48
N VAL A 92 -3.68 -1.52 -5.91
CA VAL A 92 -4.28 -0.51 -5.01
C VAL A 92 -5.76 -0.38 -5.33
N THR A 93 -6.61 -0.67 -4.35
CA THR A 93 -8.06 -0.61 -4.50
C THR A 93 -8.68 0.29 -3.44
N ALA A 94 -9.56 1.21 -3.84
CA ALA A 94 -10.43 1.91 -2.92
C ALA A 94 -11.62 1.00 -2.60
N VAL A 95 -11.93 0.80 -1.32
CA VAL A 95 -13.04 -0.05 -0.88
C VAL A 95 -14.34 0.76 -0.94
N ALA A 96 -15.29 0.31 -1.76
CA ALA A 96 -16.60 0.94 -1.91
C ALA A 96 -17.44 0.76 -0.63
N GLY A 97 -17.93 1.86 -0.07
CA GLY A 97 -18.80 1.87 1.12
C GLY A 97 -18.26 2.73 2.27
N ASP A 98 -16.94 2.84 2.39
CA ASP A 98 -16.26 3.78 3.29
C ASP A 98 -15.44 4.72 2.41
N CYS A 99 -15.90 5.97 2.22
CA CYS A 99 -15.29 6.98 1.34
C CYS A 99 -13.81 7.31 1.65
N CYS A 100 -13.19 6.64 2.62
CA CYS A 100 -11.85 6.92 3.11
C CYS A 100 -11.04 5.66 3.43
N THR A 101 -11.26 4.54 2.73
CA THR A 101 -10.44 3.32 2.90
C THR A 101 -9.75 2.89 1.61
N LEU A 102 -8.43 2.74 1.69
CA LEU A 102 -7.56 2.17 0.68
C LEU A 102 -7.08 0.79 1.10
N GLN A 103 -7.03 -0.13 0.15
CA GLN A 103 -6.47 -1.46 0.29
C GLN A 103 -5.29 -1.61 -0.66
N PHE A 104 -4.17 -2.07 -0.12
CA PHE A 104 -2.95 -2.39 -0.82
C PHE A 104 -2.78 -3.90 -0.80
N ARG A 105 -2.72 -4.51 -1.98
CA ARG A 105 -2.49 -5.95 -2.17
C ARG A 105 -1.16 -6.15 -2.85
N TYR A 106 -0.19 -6.71 -2.14
CA TYR A 106 1.11 -7.03 -2.70
C TYR A 106 1.25 -8.54 -2.88
N ASN A 107 1.51 -9.00 -4.10
CA ASN A 107 1.73 -10.40 -4.43
C ASN A 107 3.17 -10.79 -4.09
N TYR A 108 3.34 -11.40 -2.91
CA TYR A 108 4.65 -11.82 -2.42
C TYR A 108 5.06 -13.18 -3.00
N GLN A 109 4.11 -14.00 -3.45
CA GLN A 109 4.38 -15.31 -4.05
C GLN A 109 5.18 -15.19 -5.35
N ASP A 110 4.74 -14.31 -6.25
CA ASP A 110 5.39 -14.10 -7.54
C ASP A 110 6.55 -13.10 -7.47
N TYR A 111 6.49 -12.15 -6.53
CA TYR A 111 7.48 -11.10 -6.35
C TYR A 111 8.03 -11.05 -4.91
N PRO A 112 8.71 -12.10 -4.44
CA PRO A 112 9.27 -12.09 -3.09
C PRO A 112 10.46 -11.11 -2.99
N PHE A 113 10.50 -10.30 -1.93
CA PHE A 113 11.67 -9.45 -1.65
C PHE A 113 12.89 -10.27 -1.23
N ILE A 114 12.64 -11.36 -0.53
CA ILE A 114 13.62 -12.33 -0.07
C ILE A 114 13.06 -13.71 -0.43
N PRO A 115 13.88 -14.61 -1.03
CA PRO A 115 13.43 -15.95 -1.41
C PRO A 115 12.65 -16.65 -0.29
N PRO A 116 11.61 -17.43 -0.58
CA PRO A 116 10.89 -18.13 0.47
C PRO A 116 11.67 -19.39 0.90
N LEU A 117 12.47 -19.28 1.96
CA LEU A 117 13.02 -20.46 2.69
C LEU A 117 12.14 -20.87 3.87
N LEU A 118 11.15 -20.03 4.21
CA LEU A 118 10.23 -20.19 5.33
C LEU A 118 8.80 -20.00 4.83
N PRO A 119 7.79 -20.53 5.53
CA PRO A 119 6.39 -20.24 5.22
C PRO A 119 6.17 -18.74 5.37
N VAL A 120 5.78 -18.09 4.28
CA VAL A 120 5.46 -16.67 4.18
C VAL A 120 4.07 -16.53 3.55
N PRO A 121 3.32 -15.45 3.82
CA PRO A 121 2.03 -15.23 3.19
C PRO A 121 2.19 -15.02 1.68
N ASP A 122 1.30 -15.62 0.90
CA ASP A 122 1.29 -15.47 -0.57
C ASP A 122 0.98 -14.03 -0.99
N VAL A 123 0.07 -13.38 -0.27
CA VAL A 123 -0.36 -12.01 -0.51
C VAL A 123 -0.31 -11.20 0.78
N ILE A 124 0.33 -10.04 0.71
CA ILE A 124 0.40 -9.07 1.78
C ILE A 124 -0.73 -8.06 1.54
N VAL A 125 -1.73 -8.03 2.44
CA VAL A 125 -2.87 -7.12 2.35
C VAL A 125 -2.77 -6.08 3.46
N SER A 126 -2.58 -4.81 3.11
CA SER A 126 -2.62 -3.69 4.05
C SER A 126 -3.84 -2.83 3.77
N THR A 127 -4.47 -2.31 4.82
CA THR A 127 -5.61 -1.38 4.70
C THR A 127 -5.27 -0.09 5.44
N ALA A 128 -5.45 1.03 4.75
CA ALA A 128 -5.29 2.36 5.31
C ALA A 128 -6.66 3.04 5.30
N GLY A 129 -7.13 3.44 6.48
CA GLY A 129 -8.42 4.10 6.64
C GLY A 129 -8.23 5.45 7.30
N LEU A 130 -8.90 6.48 6.78
CA LEU A 130 -9.00 7.77 7.45
C LEU A 130 -10.25 7.74 8.34
N ARG A 131 -10.03 7.62 9.65
CA ARG A 131 -11.10 7.82 10.65
C ARG A 131 -11.17 9.32 10.94
N LEU A 132 -12.16 9.98 10.34
CA LEU A 132 -12.53 11.37 10.63
C LEU A 132 -13.27 11.45 11.95
#